data_AF-A0A917APG8-F1
#
_entry.id   AF-A0A917APG8-F1
#
_cell.length_a   1.000
_cell.length_b   1.000
_cell.length_c   1.000
_cell.angle_alpha   90.00
_cell.angle_beta   90.00
_cell.angle_gamma   90.00
#
_symmetry.space_group_name_H-M   'P 1'
#
loop_
_entity.id
_entity.type
_entity.pdbx_description
1 polymer ?
#
loop_
_entity_poly.entity_id
_entity_poly.type
_entity_poly.pdbx_seq_one_letter_code
_entity_poly.pdbx_strand_id
1 'polypeptide(L)' 'MAIPSYQMMMHPLLQQLSDNNIHTQKDLLTFIISHFNLTEEEINEMLPSGRQTYIKNRLGWAITYMKKA' A
#
# COMPACT_ATOMS: atom_id res chain seq x y z
N MET A 1 0.87 12.70 8.52
CA MET A 1 0.40 11.82 9.63
C MET A 1 -0.84 10.98 9.26
N ALA A 2 -1.32 11.00 8.00
CA ALA A 2 -2.53 10.27 7.59
C ALA A 2 -2.25 9.10 6.62
N ILE A 3 -0.98 8.73 6.41
CA ILE A 3 -0.62 7.54 5.63
C ILE A 3 -0.99 6.27 6.44
N PRO A 4 -1.82 5.37 5.88
CA PRO A 4 -2.29 4.18 6.57
C PRO A 4 -1.13 3.29 7.02
N SER A 5 -1.33 2.60 8.14
CA SER A 5 -0.39 1.56 8.57
C SER A 5 -0.46 0.36 7.61
N TYR A 6 0.61 -0.44 7.55
CA TYR A 6 0.61 -1.64 6.71
C TYR A 6 -0.52 -2.62 7.10
N GLN A 7 -0.88 -2.70 8.39
CA GLN A 7 -1.99 -3.53 8.87
C GLN A 7 -3.34 -3.06 8.32
N MET A 8 -3.58 -1.75 8.28
CA MET A 8 -4.81 -1.20 7.69
C MET A 8 -4.86 -1.46 6.18
N MET A 9 -3.71 -1.47 5.50
CA MET A 9 -3.64 -1.82 4.07
C MET A 9 -3.89 -3.31 3.81
N MET A 10 -3.57 -4.22 4.75
CA MET A 10 -3.71 -5.66 4.54
C MET A 10 -5.16 -6.08 4.27
N HIS A 11 -6.14 -5.53 4.99
CA HIS A 11 -7.55 -5.90 4.80
C HIS A 11 -8.09 -5.58 3.40
N PRO A 12 -8.02 -4.34 2.89
CA PRO A 12 -8.49 -4.02 1.53
C PRO A 12 -7.64 -4.73 0.46
N LEU A 13 -6.34 -4.98 0.70
CA LEU A 13 -5.53 -5.80 -0.20
C LEU A 13 -6.02 -7.25 -0.27
N LEU A 14 -6.42 -7.87 0.84
CA LEU A 14 -7.01 -9.22 0.83
C LEU A 14 -8.30 -9.25 0.03
N GLN A 15 -9.17 -8.25 0.22
CA GLN A 15 -10.41 -8.15 -0.53
C GLN A 15 -10.14 -8.05 -2.03
N GLN A 16 -9.19 -7.21 -2.43
CA GLN A 16 -8.80 -7.08 -3.84
C GLN A 16 -8.17 -8.36 -4.41
N LEU A 17 -7.34 -9.04 -3.63
CA LEU A 17 -6.71 -10.31 -4.03
C LEU A 17 -7.69 -11.50 -4.02
N SER A 18 -8.87 -11.34 -3.40
CA SER A 18 -9.89 -12.40 -3.35
C SER A 18 -10.53 -12.66 -4.71
N ASP A 19 -10.40 -11.74 -5.67
CA ASP A 19 -10.86 -11.90 -7.05
C ASP A 19 -10.03 -12.92 -7.86
N ASN A 20 -9.04 -13.58 -7.25
CA ASN A 20 -8.18 -14.60 -7.86
C ASN A 20 -7.40 -14.13 -9.11
N ASN A 21 -7.32 -12.82 -9.31
CA ASN A 21 -6.62 -12.19 -10.41
C ASN A 21 -5.17 -11.86 -10.02
N ILE A 22 -4.32 -11.78 -11.04
CA ILE A 22 -2.93 -11.36 -10.87
C ILE A 22 -2.92 -9.83 -10.76
N HIS A 23 -2.66 -9.32 -9.57
CA HIS A 23 -2.46 -7.90 -9.33
C HIS A 23 -0.97 -7.56 -9.27
N THR A 24 -0.55 -6.52 -10.00
CA THR A 24 0.81 -6.01 -9.86
C THR A 24 0.90 -5.05 -8.68
N GLN A 25 2.12 -4.79 -8.21
CA GLN A 25 2.33 -3.83 -7.12
C GLN A 25 1.86 -2.41 -7.49
N LYS A 26 1.85 -2.05 -8.78
CA LYS A 26 1.28 -0.78 -9.25
C LYS A 26 -0.24 -0.76 -9.12
N ASP A 27 -0.92 -1.85 -9.48
CA ASP A 27 -2.38 -1.94 -9.34
C ASP A 27 -2.80 -1.83 -7.87
N LEU A 28 -2.08 -2.54 -6.99
CA LEU A 28 -2.31 -2.49 -5.55
C LEU A 28 -2.04 -1.09 -4.98
N LEU A 29 -1.02 -0.39 -5.48
CA LEU A 29 -0.73 0.98 -5.08
C LEU A 29 -1.87 1.93 -5.50
N THR A 30 -2.30 1.87 -6.76
CA THR A 30 -3.41 2.69 -7.28
C THR A 30 -4.70 2.41 -6.52
N PHE A 31 -4.98 1.13 -6.24
CA PHE A 31 -6.12 0.72 -5.44
C PHE A 31 -6.06 1.28 -4.02
N ILE A 32 -4.91 1.19 -3.33
CA ILE A 32 -4.76 1.73 -1.97
C ILE A 32 -4.88 3.26 -1.95
N ILE A 33 -4.29 3.95 -2.92
CA ILE A 33 -4.42 5.40 -3.07
C ILE A 33 -5.89 5.79 -3.21
N SER A 34 -6.62 5.10 -4.10
CA SER A 34 -8.04 5.36 -4.31
C SER A 34 -8.88 4.98 -3.09
N HIS A 35 -8.62 3.82 -2.47
CA HIS A 35 -9.37 3.30 -1.33
C HIS A 35 -9.25 4.20 -0.09
N PHE A 36 -8.05 4.70 0.19
CA PHE A 36 -7.80 5.58 1.33
C PHE A 36 -7.91 7.08 0.98
N ASN A 37 -8.24 7.42 -0.27
CA ASN A 37 -8.35 8.80 -0.74
C ASN A 37 -7.10 9.64 -0.41
N LEU A 38 -5.92 9.03 -0.62
CA LEU A 38 -4.65 9.67 -0.27
C LEU A 38 -4.39 10.87 -1.19
N THR A 39 -3.90 11.95 -0.59
CA THR A 39 -3.55 13.15 -1.36
C THR A 39 -2.22 12.98 -2.07
N GLU A 40 -1.96 13.81 -3.08
CA GLU A 40 -0.67 13.82 -3.78
C GLU A 40 0.50 14.08 -2.84
N GLU A 41 0.30 14.88 -1.80
CA GLU A 41 1.30 15.15 -0.77
C GLU A 41 1.67 13.88 0.00
N GLU A 42 0.68 13.08 0.39
CA GLU A 42 0.88 11.81 1.11
C GLU A 42 1.50 10.72 0.23
N ILE A 43 1.13 10.71 -1.05
CA ILE A 43 1.69 9.77 -2.04
C ILE A 43 3.17 10.09 -2.29
N ASN A 44 3.51 11.38 -2.36
CA ASN A 44 4.87 11.87 -2.56
C ASN A 44 5.65 12.03 -1.25
N GLU A 45 5.06 11.75 -0.09
CA GLU A 45 5.72 11.84 1.20
C GLU A 45 6.87 10.82 1.25
N MET A 46 8.09 11.35 1.23
CA MET A 46 9.30 10.53 1.24
C MET A 46 9.67 10.14 2.67
N LEU A 47 10.16 8.91 2.81
CA LEU A 47 10.83 8.50 4.04
C LEU A 47 12.04 9.42 4.31
N PRO A 48 12.45 9.60 5.58
CA PRO A 48 13.66 10.36 5.93
C PRO A 48 14.93 9.82 5.26
N SER A 49 14.91 8.58 4.77
CA SER A 49 15.99 7.98 3.98
C SER A 49 16.04 8.46 2.51
N GLY A 50 15.03 9.19 2.01
CA GLY A 50 14.96 9.75 0.65
C GLY A 50 14.84 8.76 -0.51
N ARG A 51 14.84 7.44 -0.24
CA ARG A 51 14.86 6.39 -1.27
C ARG A 51 13.48 5.93 -1.73
N GLN A 52 12.50 6.00 -0.86
CA GLN A 52 11.15 5.47 -1.08
C GLN A 52 10.12 6.38 -0.42
N THR A 53 8.91 6.41 -0.96
CA THR A 53 7.77 7.05 -0.30
C THR A 53 7.24 6.17 0.82
N TYR A 54 6.63 6.79 1.82
CA TYR A 54 6.01 6.07 2.94
C TYR A 54 4.99 5.04 2.43
N ILE A 55 4.12 5.43 1.49
CA ILE A 55 3.11 4.53 0.92
C ILE A 55 3.72 3.28 0.25
N LYS A 56 4.77 3.44 -0.57
CA LYS A 56 5.44 2.31 -1.24
C LYS A 56 6.07 1.36 -0.22
N ASN A 57 6.68 1.93 0.82
CA ASN A 57 7.28 1.14 1.89
C ASN A 57 6.23 0.36 2.68
N ARG A 58 5.13 1.01 3.09
CA ARG A 58 4.04 0.37 3.83
C ARG A 58 3.35 -0.72 3.01
N LEU A 59 3.09 -0.47 1.72
CA LEU A 59 2.56 -1.47 0.80
C LEU A 59 3.49 -2.68 0.67
N GLY A 60 4.80 -2.45 0.53
CA GLY A 60 5.79 -3.52 0.44
C GLY A 60 5.82 -4.41 1.70
N TRP A 61 5.71 -3.80 2.88
CA TRP A 61 5.59 -4.54 4.14
C TRP A 61 4.28 -5.32 4.23
N ALA A 62 3.14 -4.71 3.88
CA ALA A 62 1.85 -5.39 3.87
C ALA A 62 1.91 -6.68 3.03
N ILE A 63 2.39 -6.58 1.78
CA ILE A 63 2.55 -7.74 0.89
C ILE A 63 3.50 -8.78 1.48
N THR A 64 4.63 -8.35 2.05
CA THR A 64 5.63 -9.26 2.64
C THR A 64 5.06 -10.04 3.82
N TYR A 65 4.33 -9.37 4.70
CA TYR A 65 3.66 -10.04 5.83
C TYR A 65 2.56 -10.97 5.35
N MET A 66 1.77 -10.59 4.36
CA MET A 66 0.73 -11.46 3.78
C MET A 66 1.32 -12.71 3.12
N LYS A 67 2.48 -12.60 2.46
CA LYS A 67 3.17 -13.75 1.88
C LYS A 67 3.81 -14.70 2.90
N LYS A 68 4.13 -14.19 4.09
CA LYS A 68 4.76 -14.96 5.18
C LYS A 68 3.75 -15.56 6.16
N ALA A 69 2.48 -15.14 6.09
CA ALA A 69 1.41 -15.61 6.95
C ALA A 69 0.92 -17.01 6.54
#